data_AF-A0A8X6GLL4-F1
#
_entry.id   AF-A0A8X6GLL4-F1
#
_cell.length_a   1.000
_cell.length_b   1.000
_cell.length_c   1.000
_cell.angle_alpha   90.00
_cell.angle_beta   90.00
_cell.angle_gamma   90.00
#
_symmetry.space_group_name_H-M   'P 1'
#
loop_
_entity.id
_entity.type
_entity.pdbx_description
1 polymer ?
#
loop_
_entity_poly.entity_id
_entity_poly.type
_entity_poly.pdbx_seq_one_letter_code
_entity_poly.pdbx_strand_id
1 'polypeptide(L)'
;MYSSRLIFTFFTLFPELLGSTKRLNVNAQDCDGISCLHQAALMCNVPIIQLFLDAGAQVDIKDNKGMRPLHYASWQGKPEPVALLLQYNASVNEQANKGETPLHLACQHGHVLVTNLLLKYHSNVLVRNKDHKSPLDLACEFGRYEVVKMLLQQHSNSRCRSLLTENPQDVADNDRTTCLHLAARNGHVDVIRLLLNAGIDINRSTLRGTALHEAAMHGKLDVVRMLIESGVDVNKPNSYDQTALDIVRSFTTCHAEKEMKHLLKEIINAVQGRAIRDFDDPTDPHALAFKEGQQITVLEQRADGRWRGIIFHPNYTSSSGYFPASAIQLLDRPGNEHELSRKSGIDTT
;
A
#
# COMPACT_ATOMS: atom_id res chain seq x y z
N MET A 1 -33.86 5.39 29.73
CA MET A 1 -35.23 5.88 30.01
C MET A 1 -35.49 7.33 29.54
N TYR A 2 -34.90 7.80 28.43
CA TYR A 2 -35.34 9.03 27.73
C TYR A 2 -35.27 8.94 26.20
N SER A 3 -35.32 7.72 25.62
CA SER A 3 -35.19 7.52 24.15
C SER A 3 -36.43 6.88 23.49
N SER A 4 -37.48 6.57 24.25
CA SER A 4 -38.65 5.83 23.75
C SER A 4 -39.95 6.64 23.67
N ARG A 5 -40.00 7.85 24.28
CA ARG A 5 -41.20 8.71 24.23
C ARG A 5 -41.32 9.58 22.98
N LEU A 6 -40.22 9.82 22.26
CA LEU A 6 -40.22 10.53 20.97
C LEU A 6 -40.69 9.64 19.81
N ILE A 7 -40.43 8.33 19.88
CA ILE A 7 -40.75 7.38 18.80
C ILE A 7 -42.24 7.01 18.83
N PHE A 8 -42.84 6.85 20.01
CA PHE A 8 -44.26 6.46 20.13
C PHE A 8 -45.23 7.63 19.92
N THR A 9 -44.80 8.87 20.17
CA THR A 9 -45.59 10.07 19.84
C THR A 9 -45.53 10.41 18.34
N PHE A 10 -44.48 10.00 17.62
CA PHE A 10 -44.31 10.26 16.19
C PHE A 10 -45.32 9.52 15.29
N PHE A 11 -45.73 8.31 15.68
CA PHE A 11 -46.62 7.47 14.85
C PHE A 11 -48.10 7.86 14.92
N THR A 12 -48.57 8.53 15.99
CA THR A 12 -49.96 8.99 16.11
C THR A 12 -50.18 10.43 15.63
N LEU A 13 -49.11 11.19 15.43
CA LEU A 13 -49.16 12.62 15.04
C LEU A 13 -49.15 12.85 13.51
N PHE A 14 -49.09 11.81 12.69
CA PHE A 14 -48.79 11.97 11.25
C PHE A 14 -49.86 12.72 10.42
N PRO A 15 -51.18 12.57 10.66
CA PRO A 15 -52.18 13.42 10.02
C PRO A 15 -52.17 14.86 10.57
N GLU A 16 -51.77 15.06 11.83
CA GLU A 16 -51.74 16.38 12.49
C GLU A 16 -50.45 17.17 12.19
N LEU A 17 -49.33 16.50 11.88
CA LEU A 17 -48.06 17.14 11.49
C LEU A 17 -48.17 17.87 10.15
N LEU A 18 -49.04 17.40 9.25
CA LEU A 18 -49.39 18.04 7.98
C LEU A 18 -50.50 19.10 8.14
N GLY A 19 -51.15 19.16 9.31
CA GLY A 19 -52.27 20.05 9.61
C GLY A 19 -51.90 21.34 10.36
N SER A 20 -50.64 21.52 10.80
CA SER A 20 -50.21 22.73 11.49
C SER A 20 -49.61 23.74 10.52
N THR A 21 -50.14 24.96 10.53
CA THR A 21 -49.88 26.10 9.63
C THR A 21 -48.45 26.69 9.71
N LYS A 22 -47.46 25.93 10.17
CA LYS A 22 -46.03 26.27 10.05
C LYS A 22 -45.40 25.32 9.03
N ARG A 23 -44.86 25.88 7.94
CA ARG A 23 -44.08 25.13 6.95
C ARG A 23 -42.95 24.38 7.67
N LEU A 24 -43.09 23.07 7.84
CA LEU A 24 -42.05 22.21 8.38
C LEU A 24 -40.86 22.26 7.41
N ASN A 25 -39.71 22.72 7.88
CA ASN A 25 -38.49 22.64 7.07
C ASN A 25 -37.92 21.21 7.18
N VAL A 26 -38.23 20.36 6.21
CA VAL A 26 -37.69 18.99 6.12
C VAL A 26 -36.15 18.95 6.03
N ASN A 27 -35.53 20.07 5.63
CA ASN A 27 -34.09 20.25 5.53
C ASN A 27 -33.49 20.95 6.76
N ALA A 28 -34.22 21.04 7.88
CA ALA A 28 -33.66 21.54 9.12
C ALA A 28 -32.46 20.68 9.54
N GLN A 29 -31.40 21.34 9.99
CA GLN A 29 -30.16 20.73 10.44
C GLN A 29 -29.91 21.08 11.91
N ASP A 30 -29.32 20.14 12.65
CA ASP A 30 -28.87 20.38 14.02
C ASP A 30 -27.53 21.14 14.06
N CYS A 31 -26.92 21.26 15.25
CA CYS A 31 -25.65 21.96 15.43
C CYS A 31 -24.47 21.32 14.67
N ASP A 32 -24.59 20.04 14.28
CA ASP A 32 -23.58 19.31 13.51
C ASP A 32 -23.88 19.34 12.00
N GLY A 33 -24.91 20.07 11.58
CA GLY A 33 -25.37 20.08 10.19
C GLY A 33 -26.15 18.81 9.84
N ILE A 34 -26.55 17.99 10.80
CA ILE A 34 -27.22 16.72 10.52
C ILE A 34 -28.71 16.99 10.35
N SER A 35 -29.26 16.54 9.20
CA SER A 35 -30.69 16.61 8.90
C SER A 35 -31.40 15.30 9.23
N CYS A 36 -32.74 15.32 9.23
CA CYS A 36 -33.54 14.10 9.40
C CYS A 36 -33.23 13.04 8.34
N LEU A 37 -32.88 13.44 7.11
CA LEU A 37 -32.51 12.52 6.04
C LEU A 37 -31.16 11.83 6.32
N HIS A 38 -30.19 12.53 6.91
CA HIS A 38 -28.94 11.92 7.36
C HIS A 38 -29.18 10.86 8.44
N GLN A 39 -30.00 11.17 9.44
CA GLN A 39 -30.36 10.23 10.51
C GLN A 39 -31.10 9.01 9.95
N ALA A 40 -32.05 9.22 9.03
CA ALA A 40 -32.77 8.13 8.37
C ALA A 40 -31.83 7.20 7.57
N ALA A 41 -30.88 7.77 6.83
CA ALA A 41 -29.85 7.02 6.11
C ALA A 41 -28.92 6.27 7.07
N LEU A 42 -28.49 6.90 8.16
CA LEU A 42 -27.66 6.29 9.19
C LEU A 42 -28.38 5.13 9.90
N MET A 43 -29.68 5.26 10.17
CA MET A 43 -30.50 4.21 10.77
C MET A 43 -30.95 3.13 9.77
N CYS A 44 -30.63 3.29 8.48
CA CYS A 44 -31.05 2.41 7.39
C CYS A 44 -32.57 2.21 7.28
N ASN A 45 -33.35 3.23 7.64
CA ASN A 45 -34.81 3.13 7.65
C ASN A 45 -35.39 3.58 6.30
N VAL A 46 -35.50 2.66 5.35
CA VAL A 46 -35.96 2.92 3.97
C VAL A 46 -37.33 3.62 3.92
N PRO A 47 -38.36 3.20 4.68
CA PRO A 47 -39.64 3.93 4.72
C PRO A 47 -39.50 5.41 5.13
N ILE A 48 -38.66 5.71 6.12
CA ILE A 48 -38.45 7.09 6.58
C ILE A 48 -37.64 7.89 5.55
N ILE A 49 -36.63 7.28 4.92
CA ILE A 49 -35.88 7.91 3.82
C ILE A 49 -36.83 8.28 2.69
N GLN A 50 -37.66 7.34 2.23
CA GLN A 50 -38.66 7.54 1.19
C GLN A 50 -39.59 8.70 1.55
N LEU A 51 -40.12 8.69 2.77
CA LEU A 51 -41.03 9.71 3.26
C LEU A 51 -40.42 11.12 3.22
N PHE A 52 -39.16 11.26 3.65
CA PHE A 52 -38.49 12.55 3.63
C PHE A 52 -38.19 13.02 2.20
N LEU A 53 -37.78 12.11 1.31
CA LEU A 53 -37.53 12.43 -0.09
C LEU A 53 -38.82 12.87 -0.80
N ASP A 54 -39.94 12.18 -0.57
CA ASP A 54 -41.26 12.55 -1.10
C ASP A 54 -41.76 13.90 -0.56
N ALA A 55 -41.38 14.23 0.68
CA ALA A 55 -41.65 15.53 1.29
C ALA A 55 -40.71 16.66 0.79
N GLY A 56 -39.84 16.39 -0.19
CA GLY A 56 -38.93 17.38 -0.77
C GLY A 56 -37.63 17.60 0.01
N ALA A 57 -37.18 16.61 0.78
CA ALA A 57 -35.85 16.65 1.37
C ALA A 57 -34.78 16.73 0.28
N GLN A 58 -33.77 17.57 0.50
CA GLN A 58 -32.61 17.66 -0.36
C GLN A 58 -31.79 16.38 -0.20
N VAL A 59 -31.82 15.51 -1.21
CA VAL A 59 -31.09 14.23 -1.26
C VAL A 59 -29.58 14.40 -0.98
N ASP A 60 -29.07 15.55 -1.37
CA ASP A 60 -27.66 15.91 -1.44
C ASP A 60 -27.24 16.91 -0.36
N ILE A 61 -28.07 17.08 0.68
CA ILE A 61 -27.79 17.92 1.85
C ILE A 61 -26.48 17.49 2.54
N LYS A 62 -25.70 18.46 3.00
CA LYS A 62 -24.37 18.23 3.60
C LYS A 62 -24.36 18.58 5.08
N ASP A 63 -23.79 17.70 5.90
CA ASP A 63 -23.45 18.02 7.29
C ASP A 63 -22.19 18.90 7.40
N ASN A 64 -21.78 19.24 8.64
CA ASN A 64 -20.57 20.04 8.87
C ASN A 64 -19.26 19.34 8.44
N LYS A 65 -19.30 18.03 8.19
CA LYS A 65 -18.19 17.23 7.65
C LYS A 65 -18.28 17.08 6.13
N GLY A 66 -19.23 17.74 5.47
CA GLY A 66 -19.48 17.60 4.03
C GLY A 66 -20.06 16.24 3.64
N MET A 67 -20.41 15.40 4.62
CA MET A 67 -21.04 14.11 4.41
C MET A 67 -22.49 14.33 3.99
N ARG A 68 -22.96 13.45 3.11
CA ARG A 68 -24.32 13.45 2.56
C ARG A 68 -25.05 12.19 3.02
N PRO A 69 -26.39 12.11 2.95
CA PRO A 69 -27.13 10.89 3.27
C PRO A 69 -26.57 9.62 2.59
N LEU A 70 -26.12 9.74 1.33
CA LEU A 70 -25.51 8.63 0.59
C LEU A 70 -24.18 8.14 1.21
N HIS A 71 -23.39 9.01 1.83
CA HIS A 71 -22.18 8.63 2.56
C HIS A 71 -22.53 7.78 3.79
N TYR A 72 -23.52 8.21 4.57
CA TYR A 72 -24.00 7.48 5.76
C TYR A 72 -24.59 6.11 5.38
N ALA A 73 -25.43 6.06 4.34
CA ALA A 73 -25.98 4.81 3.84
C ALA A 73 -24.87 3.84 3.37
N SER A 74 -23.85 4.37 2.68
CA SER A 74 -22.73 3.57 2.20
C SER A 74 -21.82 3.09 3.33
N TRP A 75 -21.66 3.89 4.38
CA TRP A 75 -20.94 3.51 5.60
C TRP A 75 -21.61 2.33 6.34
N GLN A 76 -22.95 2.32 6.38
CA GLN A 76 -23.71 1.25 7.04
C GLN A 76 -23.78 -0.06 6.25
N GLY A 77 -23.56 -0.02 4.93
CA GLY A 77 -23.47 -1.22 4.10
C GLY A 77 -24.79 -1.87 3.71
N LYS A 78 -25.92 -1.19 3.92
CA LYS A 78 -27.23 -1.66 3.48
C LYS A 78 -27.52 -1.16 2.05
N PRO A 79 -27.74 -2.05 1.07
CA PRO A 79 -27.93 -1.65 -0.32
C PRO A 79 -29.25 -0.92 -0.56
N GLU A 80 -30.29 -1.15 0.23
CA GLU A 80 -31.63 -0.60 -0.01
C GLU A 80 -31.68 0.93 0.22
N PRO A 81 -31.17 1.49 1.33
CA PRO A 81 -31.02 2.94 1.48
C PRO A 81 -30.17 3.58 0.38
N VAL A 82 -29.08 2.93 -0.04
CA VAL A 82 -28.19 3.42 -1.10
C VAL A 82 -28.94 3.45 -2.44
N ALA A 83 -29.66 2.38 -2.78
CA ALA A 83 -30.43 2.28 -4.02
C ALA A 83 -31.50 3.37 -4.08
N LEU A 84 -32.23 3.58 -2.98
CA LEU A 84 -33.27 4.59 -2.91
C LEU A 84 -32.70 6.01 -3.08
N LEU A 85 -31.61 6.34 -2.38
CA LEU A 85 -30.97 7.65 -2.52
C LEU A 85 -30.47 7.89 -3.96
N LEU A 86 -29.89 6.87 -4.60
CA LEU A 86 -29.44 6.94 -5.99
C LEU A 86 -30.62 7.10 -6.99
N GLN A 87 -31.77 6.47 -6.73
CA GLN A 87 -32.99 6.66 -7.53
C GLN A 87 -33.51 8.10 -7.46
N TYR A 88 -33.29 8.78 -6.33
CA TYR A 88 -33.56 10.22 -6.16
C TYR A 88 -32.40 11.11 -6.63
N ASN A 89 -31.55 10.60 -7.55
CA ASN A 89 -30.43 11.31 -8.16
C ASN A 89 -29.36 11.80 -7.17
N ALA A 90 -29.12 11.07 -6.08
CA ALA A 90 -28.01 11.38 -5.19
C ALA A 90 -26.66 11.39 -5.93
N SER A 91 -25.86 12.44 -5.74
CA SER A 91 -24.55 12.54 -6.40
C SER A 91 -23.56 11.48 -5.89
N VAL A 92 -23.26 10.50 -6.75
CA VAL A 92 -22.45 9.30 -6.42
C VAL A 92 -20.96 9.57 -6.19
N ASN A 93 -20.44 10.67 -6.74
CA ASN A 93 -19.00 10.98 -6.76
C ASN A 93 -18.62 12.22 -5.92
N GLU A 94 -19.58 12.87 -5.26
CA GLU A 94 -19.26 14.00 -4.41
C GLU A 94 -18.45 13.57 -3.19
N GLN A 95 -17.42 14.34 -2.88
CA GLN A 95 -16.51 14.10 -1.77
C GLN A 95 -16.97 14.86 -0.51
N ALA A 96 -16.86 14.21 0.63
CA ALA A 96 -16.95 14.86 1.94
C ALA A 96 -15.69 15.71 2.24
N ASN A 97 -15.64 16.39 3.38
CA ASN A 97 -14.52 17.27 3.75
C ASN A 97 -13.19 16.53 3.88
N LYS A 98 -13.19 15.21 4.07
CA LYS A 98 -11.98 14.36 4.05
C LYS A 98 -11.58 13.86 2.66
N GLY A 99 -12.30 14.28 1.61
CA GLY A 99 -12.10 13.76 0.25
C GLY A 99 -12.72 12.38 0.02
N GLU A 100 -13.43 11.81 1.00
CA GLU A 100 -14.05 10.50 0.89
C GLU A 100 -15.33 10.60 0.05
N THR A 101 -15.47 9.72 -0.94
CA THR A 101 -16.75 9.50 -1.65
C THR A 101 -17.53 8.37 -0.96
N PRO A 102 -18.83 8.17 -1.28
CA PRO A 102 -19.58 7.02 -0.78
C PRO A 102 -18.90 5.67 -1.08
N LEU A 103 -18.21 5.57 -2.23
CA LEU A 103 -17.45 4.37 -2.62
C LEU A 103 -16.24 4.11 -1.70
N HIS A 104 -15.54 5.15 -1.23
CA HIS A 104 -14.45 4.98 -0.25
C HIS A 104 -14.95 4.28 1.01
N LEU A 105 -16.08 4.75 1.55
CA LEU A 105 -16.67 4.20 2.77
C LEU A 105 -17.16 2.76 2.58
N ALA A 106 -17.82 2.47 1.46
CA ALA A 106 -18.24 1.11 1.13
C ALA A 106 -17.04 0.15 1.02
N CYS A 107 -15.95 0.61 0.39
CA CYS A 107 -14.75 -0.19 0.19
C CYS A 107 -13.96 -0.42 1.49
N GLN A 108 -13.79 0.62 2.30
CA GLN A 108 -13.13 0.55 3.62
C GLN A 108 -13.82 -0.47 4.55
N HIS A 109 -15.15 -0.48 4.56
CA HIS A 109 -15.94 -1.36 5.42
C HIS A 109 -16.23 -2.73 4.81
N GLY A 110 -15.86 -2.97 3.55
CA GLY A 110 -16.02 -4.28 2.91
C GLY A 110 -17.44 -4.56 2.43
N HIS A 111 -18.24 -3.53 2.16
CA HIS A 111 -19.65 -3.67 1.78
C HIS A 111 -19.77 -4.01 0.30
N VAL A 112 -19.65 -5.30 -0.01
CA VAL A 112 -19.63 -5.85 -1.39
C VAL A 112 -20.85 -5.44 -2.21
N LEU A 113 -22.06 -5.57 -1.65
CA LEU A 113 -23.30 -5.24 -2.37
C LEU A 113 -23.44 -3.74 -2.65
N VAL A 114 -23.11 -2.90 -1.66
CA VAL A 114 -23.11 -1.44 -1.83
C VAL A 114 -22.05 -1.02 -2.83
N THR A 115 -20.86 -1.62 -2.77
CA THR A 115 -19.77 -1.35 -3.73
C THR A 115 -20.24 -1.65 -5.16
N ASN A 116 -20.81 -2.85 -5.39
CA ASN A 116 -21.35 -3.22 -6.70
C ASN A 116 -22.43 -2.24 -7.18
N LEU A 117 -23.32 -1.83 -6.27
CA LEU A 117 -24.39 -0.89 -6.58
C LEU A 117 -23.83 0.49 -6.97
N LEU A 118 -22.90 1.05 -6.21
CA LEU A 118 -22.26 2.33 -6.52
C LEU A 118 -21.51 2.28 -7.87
N LEU A 119 -20.83 1.18 -8.17
CA LEU A 119 -20.15 0.98 -9.45
C LEU A 119 -21.15 0.94 -10.62
N LYS A 120 -22.31 0.31 -10.46
CA LYS A 120 -23.39 0.33 -11.47
C LYS A 120 -23.92 1.74 -11.76
N TYR A 121 -23.86 2.63 -10.76
CA TYR A 121 -24.21 4.04 -10.91
C TYR A 121 -23.00 4.91 -11.30
N HIS A 122 -21.98 4.34 -11.94
CA HIS A 122 -20.82 5.06 -12.50
C HIS A 122 -19.98 5.80 -11.45
N SER A 123 -19.84 5.21 -10.26
CA SER A 123 -18.90 5.74 -9.26
C SER A 123 -17.46 5.68 -9.77
N ASN A 124 -16.70 6.75 -9.55
CA ASN A 124 -15.33 6.88 -10.00
C ASN A 124 -14.37 6.25 -9.00
N VAL A 125 -13.84 5.08 -9.38
CA VAL A 125 -12.84 4.31 -8.61
C VAL A 125 -11.47 4.99 -8.49
N LEU A 126 -11.19 6.04 -9.26
CA LEU A 126 -9.90 6.73 -9.28
C LEU A 126 -9.82 7.93 -8.33
N VAL A 127 -10.94 8.31 -7.71
CA VAL A 127 -10.94 9.46 -6.78
C VAL A 127 -10.05 9.13 -5.59
N ARG A 128 -9.19 10.06 -5.19
CA ARG A 128 -8.37 9.94 -3.99
C ARG A 128 -8.93 10.86 -2.89
N ASN A 129 -8.89 10.39 -1.64
CA ASN A 129 -9.21 11.20 -0.48
C ASN A 129 -8.04 12.14 -0.09
N LYS A 130 -8.18 12.87 1.02
CA LYS A 130 -7.12 13.78 1.51
C LYS A 130 -5.85 13.07 1.99
N ASP A 131 -5.94 11.78 2.31
CA ASP A 131 -4.78 10.93 2.61
C ASP A 131 -4.20 10.29 1.33
N HIS A 132 -4.59 10.78 0.15
CA HIS A 132 -4.19 10.27 -1.16
C HIS A 132 -4.60 8.81 -1.43
N LYS A 133 -5.50 8.24 -0.65
CA LYS A 133 -5.98 6.86 -0.82
C LYS A 133 -7.18 6.81 -1.75
N SER A 134 -7.12 5.90 -2.73
CA SER A 134 -8.27 5.50 -3.54
C SER A 134 -9.20 4.54 -2.78
N PRO A 135 -10.42 4.26 -3.28
CA PRO A 135 -11.26 3.21 -2.72
C PRO A 135 -10.60 1.83 -2.70
N LEU A 136 -9.77 1.52 -3.71
CA LEU A 136 -9.01 0.27 -3.75
C LEU A 136 -7.94 0.23 -2.65
N ASP A 137 -7.24 1.35 -2.42
CA ASP A 137 -6.22 1.44 -1.35
C ASP A 137 -6.84 1.16 0.02
N LEU A 138 -8.02 1.73 0.32
CA LEU A 138 -8.76 1.45 1.55
C LEU A 138 -9.22 -0.01 1.62
N ALA A 139 -9.74 -0.59 0.53
CA ALA A 139 -10.10 -2.00 0.51
C ALA A 139 -8.89 -2.90 0.82
N CYS A 140 -7.71 -2.58 0.29
CA CYS A 140 -6.47 -3.31 0.54
C CYS A 140 -5.94 -3.11 1.97
N GLU A 141 -5.97 -1.89 2.49
CA GLU A 141 -5.55 -1.56 3.86
C GLU A 141 -6.37 -2.30 4.92
N PHE A 142 -7.68 -2.43 4.70
CA PHE A 142 -8.60 -3.09 5.63
C PHE A 142 -8.89 -4.56 5.28
N GLY A 143 -8.17 -5.14 4.31
CA GLY A 143 -8.23 -6.58 4.02
C GLY A 143 -9.55 -7.05 3.40
N ARG A 144 -10.24 -6.19 2.66
CA ARG A 144 -11.57 -6.48 2.12
C ARG A 144 -11.48 -7.31 0.84
N TYR A 145 -11.10 -8.57 0.98
CA TYR A 145 -10.83 -9.50 -0.14
C TYR A 145 -11.89 -9.47 -1.25
N GLU A 146 -13.17 -9.66 -0.93
CA GLU A 146 -14.24 -9.70 -1.96
C GLU A 146 -14.44 -8.35 -2.66
N VAL A 147 -14.25 -7.24 -1.94
CA VAL A 147 -14.29 -5.90 -2.54
C VAL A 147 -13.09 -5.70 -3.46
N VAL A 148 -11.88 -6.05 -3.01
CA VAL A 148 -10.66 -5.97 -3.84
C VAL A 148 -10.84 -6.82 -5.09
N LYS A 149 -11.31 -8.06 -4.96
CA LYS A 149 -11.60 -8.95 -6.09
C LYS A 149 -12.60 -8.33 -7.05
N MET A 150 -13.72 -7.78 -6.56
CA MET A 150 -14.71 -7.11 -7.40
C MET A 150 -14.12 -5.88 -8.12
N LEU A 151 -13.39 -5.05 -7.39
CA LEU A 151 -12.61 -3.91 -7.86
C LEU A 151 -11.37 -4.31 -8.66
N LEU A 152 -11.12 -5.59 -8.93
CA LEU A 152 -10.10 -6.08 -9.86
C LEU A 152 -10.68 -6.94 -10.99
N GLN A 153 -11.95 -7.37 -10.89
CA GLN A 153 -12.63 -8.24 -11.86
C GLN A 153 -13.55 -7.50 -12.85
N GLN A 154 -14.10 -6.35 -12.48
CA GLN A 154 -14.86 -5.48 -13.41
C GLN A 154 -13.98 -4.86 -14.54
N HIS A 155 -12.89 -5.55 -14.93
CA HIS A 155 -11.59 -5.00 -15.37
C HIS A 155 -11.18 -5.41 -16.78
N SER A 156 -12.13 -5.90 -17.58
CA SER A 156 -11.93 -5.96 -19.04
C SER A 156 -11.86 -4.57 -19.70
N ASN A 157 -11.95 -3.47 -18.91
CA ASN A 157 -11.75 -2.10 -19.35
C ASN A 157 -10.52 -1.47 -18.67
N SER A 158 -9.62 -0.95 -19.49
CA SER A 158 -8.27 -0.41 -19.28
C SER A 158 -8.02 0.64 -18.16
N ARG A 159 -9.01 1.00 -17.33
CA ARG A 159 -8.95 2.17 -16.44
C ARG A 159 -8.29 1.92 -15.07
N CYS A 160 -8.34 0.69 -14.55
CA CYS A 160 -7.82 0.38 -13.22
C CYS A 160 -6.35 -0.08 -13.21
N ARG A 161 -5.72 -0.31 -14.37
CA ARG A 161 -4.26 -0.45 -14.40
C ARG A 161 -3.60 0.80 -13.79
N SER A 162 -4.18 1.97 -14.05
CA SER A 162 -3.79 3.24 -13.43
C SER A 162 -3.98 3.31 -11.90
N LEU A 163 -4.72 2.38 -11.28
CA LEU A 163 -4.78 2.24 -9.82
C LEU A 163 -3.63 1.39 -9.28
N LEU A 164 -3.11 0.47 -10.11
CA LEU A 164 -1.99 -0.40 -9.77
C LEU A 164 -0.63 0.22 -10.15
N THR A 165 -0.62 1.18 -11.07
CA THR A 165 0.55 1.94 -11.52
C THR A 165 0.47 3.38 -11.01
N GLU A 166 1.57 3.94 -10.50
CA GLU A 166 1.63 5.32 -10.01
C GLU A 166 1.02 6.32 -11.00
N ASN A 167 0.35 7.33 -10.44
CA ASN A 167 0.08 8.57 -11.16
C ASN A 167 1.25 9.52 -10.83
N PRO A 168 1.93 10.14 -11.81
CA PRO A 168 3.05 11.06 -11.56
C PRO A 168 2.74 12.24 -10.62
N GLN A 169 1.46 12.47 -10.28
CA GLN A 169 1.01 13.44 -9.28
C GLN A 169 1.03 12.92 -7.82
N ASP A 170 1.44 11.67 -7.57
CA ASP A 170 1.60 11.06 -6.23
C ASP A 170 2.78 11.67 -5.43
N VAL A 171 3.29 12.84 -5.82
CA VAL A 171 4.35 13.61 -5.13
C VAL A 171 3.90 14.20 -3.79
N ALA A 172 2.59 14.24 -3.54
CA ALA A 172 1.99 14.78 -2.30
C ALA A 172 1.81 13.71 -1.21
N ASP A 173 1.81 12.43 -1.57
CA ASP A 173 1.90 11.36 -0.60
C ASP A 173 3.39 11.21 -0.26
N ASN A 174 3.83 11.76 0.88
CA ASN A 174 5.24 11.79 1.26
C ASN A 174 5.90 10.40 1.14
N ASP A 175 5.13 9.32 1.28
CA ASP A 175 5.63 7.95 1.21
C ASP A 175 5.34 7.22 -0.13
N ARG A 176 4.56 7.78 -1.08
CA ARG A 176 4.15 7.11 -2.34
C ARG A 176 3.56 5.70 -2.13
N THR A 177 2.77 5.51 -1.09
CA THR A 177 2.41 4.16 -0.61
C THR A 177 1.42 3.48 -1.54
N THR A 178 1.76 2.31 -2.08
CA THR A 178 0.82 1.56 -2.94
C THR A 178 -0.09 0.60 -2.16
N CYS A 179 -1.19 0.15 -2.78
CA CYS A 179 -2.11 -0.84 -2.20
C CYS A 179 -1.42 -2.13 -1.72
N LEU A 180 -0.33 -2.56 -2.39
CA LEU A 180 0.48 -3.70 -1.96
C LEU A 180 1.18 -3.42 -0.62
N HIS A 181 1.74 -2.22 -0.43
CA HIS A 181 2.38 -1.81 0.82
C HIS A 181 1.36 -1.74 1.96
N LEU A 182 0.17 -1.17 1.71
CA LEU A 182 -0.92 -1.10 2.71
C LEU A 182 -1.41 -2.49 3.13
N ALA A 183 -1.57 -3.42 2.17
CA ALA A 183 -1.94 -4.79 2.47
C ALA A 183 -0.83 -5.54 3.23
N ALA A 184 0.44 -5.32 2.87
CA ALA A 184 1.59 -5.94 3.51
C ALA A 184 1.80 -5.46 4.95
N ARG A 185 1.69 -4.14 5.18
CA ARG A 185 1.72 -3.49 6.50
C ARG A 185 0.68 -4.08 7.46
N ASN A 186 -0.53 -4.35 6.96
CA ASN A 186 -1.63 -4.84 7.80
C ASN A 186 -1.71 -6.37 7.90
N GLY A 187 -0.99 -7.12 7.05
CA GLY A 187 -0.93 -8.58 7.13
C GLY A 187 -1.93 -9.32 6.23
N HIS A 188 -2.49 -8.67 5.20
CA HIS A 188 -3.57 -9.24 4.39
C HIS A 188 -3.07 -10.14 3.26
N VAL A 189 -2.68 -11.37 3.60
CA VAL A 189 -2.05 -12.35 2.67
C VAL A 189 -2.91 -12.62 1.43
N ASP A 190 -4.22 -12.85 1.59
CA ASP A 190 -5.11 -13.18 0.47
C ASP A 190 -5.29 -12.01 -0.50
N VAL A 191 -5.32 -10.79 0.03
CA VAL A 191 -5.37 -9.56 -0.78
C VAL A 191 -4.09 -9.41 -1.59
N ILE A 192 -2.93 -9.64 -0.98
CA ILE A 192 -1.65 -9.56 -1.69
C ILE A 192 -1.59 -10.59 -2.82
N ARG A 193 -2.07 -11.82 -2.59
CA ARG A 193 -2.16 -12.85 -3.63
C ARG A 193 -3.03 -12.38 -4.81
N LEU A 194 -4.17 -11.74 -4.53
CA LEU A 194 -5.01 -11.14 -5.59
C LEU A 194 -4.27 -10.04 -6.35
N LEU A 195 -3.57 -9.15 -5.65
CA LEU A 195 -2.83 -8.05 -6.26
C LEU A 195 -1.68 -8.54 -7.15
N LEU A 196 -0.94 -9.57 -6.72
CA LEU A 196 0.12 -10.21 -7.51
C LEU A 196 -0.46 -10.88 -8.76
N ASN A 197 -1.59 -11.58 -8.63
CA ASN A 197 -2.30 -12.17 -9.78
C ASN A 197 -2.84 -11.11 -10.76
N ALA A 198 -3.13 -9.89 -10.28
CA ALA A 198 -3.50 -8.75 -11.11
C ALA A 198 -2.31 -8.11 -11.84
N GLY A 199 -1.08 -8.57 -11.58
CA GLY A 199 0.15 -8.10 -12.23
C GLY A 199 0.74 -6.85 -11.61
N ILE A 200 0.49 -6.58 -10.32
CA ILE A 200 1.23 -5.55 -9.59
C ILE A 200 2.70 -5.97 -9.48
N ASP A 201 3.61 -5.01 -9.59
CA ASP A 201 5.03 -5.29 -9.44
C ASP A 201 5.39 -5.43 -7.95
N ILE A 202 5.90 -6.62 -7.59
CA ILE A 202 6.24 -7.01 -6.22
C ILE A 202 7.43 -6.22 -5.66
N ASN A 203 8.33 -5.73 -6.52
CA ASN A 203 9.56 -5.03 -6.15
C ASN A 203 9.41 -3.51 -6.17
N ARG A 204 8.17 -3.02 -6.27
CA ARG A 204 7.85 -1.59 -6.12
C ARG A 204 8.36 -1.11 -4.77
N SER A 205 9.04 0.02 -4.80
CA SER A 205 9.66 0.63 -3.62
C SER A 205 9.10 2.02 -3.40
N THR A 206 8.67 2.27 -2.17
CA THR A 206 8.34 3.57 -1.60
C THR A 206 9.58 4.21 -0.95
N LEU A 207 9.44 5.40 -0.35
CA LEU A 207 10.49 5.92 0.54
C LEU A 207 10.79 4.96 1.70
N ARG A 208 9.77 4.26 2.23
CA ARG A 208 9.92 3.29 3.33
C ARG A 208 10.53 1.96 2.88
N GLY A 209 10.55 1.70 1.58
CA GLY A 209 11.09 0.50 0.96
C GLY A 209 10.02 -0.29 0.20
N THR A 210 10.29 -1.56 -0.04
CA THR A 210 9.33 -2.48 -0.69
C THR A 210 8.24 -2.96 0.27
N ALA A 211 7.23 -3.66 -0.25
CA ALA A 211 6.21 -4.34 0.56
C ALA A 211 6.83 -5.31 1.61
N LEU A 212 8.01 -5.87 1.31
CA LEU A 212 8.76 -6.69 2.25
C LEU A 212 9.25 -5.88 3.47
N HIS A 213 9.69 -4.64 3.27
CA HIS A 213 10.12 -3.76 4.36
C HIS A 213 8.96 -3.42 5.29
N GLU A 214 7.79 -3.10 4.73
CA GLU A 214 6.57 -2.83 5.49
C GLU A 214 6.10 -4.06 6.29
N ALA A 215 6.07 -5.22 5.66
CA ALA A 215 5.71 -6.47 6.34
C ALA A 215 6.70 -6.83 7.46
N ALA A 216 8.00 -6.62 7.21
CA ALA A 216 9.06 -6.84 8.19
C ALA A 216 8.96 -5.86 9.38
N MET A 217 8.77 -4.56 9.10
CA MET A 217 8.62 -3.51 10.13
C MET A 217 7.41 -3.75 11.04
N HIS A 218 6.33 -4.31 10.50
CA HIS A 218 5.10 -4.60 11.23
C HIS A 218 4.97 -6.05 11.70
N GLY A 219 6.04 -6.85 11.61
CA GLY A 219 6.10 -8.22 12.14
C GLY A 219 5.14 -9.21 11.47
N LYS A 220 4.79 -9.00 10.19
CA LYS A 220 3.80 -9.81 9.45
C LYS A 220 4.47 -11.04 8.82
N LEU A 221 4.72 -12.07 9.64
CA LEU A 221 5.44 -13.30 9.23
C LEU A 221 4.85 -13.99 8.00
N ASP A 222 3.53 -14.19 7.97
CA ASP A 222 2.87 -14.89 6.86
C ASP A 222 2.98 -14.11 5.55
N VAL A 223 2.93 -12.78 5.63
CA VAL A 223 3.14 -11.91 4.47
C VAL A 223 4.57 -12.00 3.98
N VAL A 224 5.56 -11.93 4.88
CA VAL A 224 6.98 -12.02 4.49
C VAL A 224 7.26 -13.36 3.81
N ARG A 225 6.78 -14.47 4.38
CA ARG A 225 6.88 -15.81 3.77
C ARG A 225 6.30 -15.82 2.36
N MET A 226 5.08 -15.32 2.20
CA MET A 226 4.40 -15.33 0.90
C MET A 226 5.07 -14.39 -0.12
N LEU A 227 5.60 -13.24 0.29
CA LEU A 227 6.35 -12.33 -0.59
C LEU A 227 7.66 -12.99 -1.07
N ILE A 228 8.36 -13.70 -0.18
CA ILE A 228 9.54 -14.51 -0.50
C ILE A 228 9.20 -15.60 -1.51
N GLU A 229 8.15 -16.38 -1.24
CA GLU A 229 7.68 -17.45 -2.14
C GLU A 229 7.29 -16.91 -3.51
N SER A 230 6.83 -15.66 -3.56
CA SER A 230 6.47 -14.94 -4.79
C SER A 230 7.67 -14.30 -5.51
N GLY A 231 8.89 -14.45 -4.98
CA GLY A 231 10.12 -13.98 -5.64
C GLY A 231 10.46 -12.51 -5.45
N VAL A 232 10.07 -11.90 -4.31
CA VAL A 232 10.51 -10.54 -3.97
C VAL A 232 12.04 -10.46 -3.82
N ASP A 233 12.63 -9.34 -4.24
CA ASP A 233 14.04 -9.05 -4.01
C ASP A 233 14.27 -8.71 -2.53
N VAL A 234 14.84 -9.66 -1.81
CA VAL A 234 15.13 -9.55 -0.37
C VAL A 234 16.30 -8.61 -0.06
N ASN A 235 17.17 -8.34 -1.04
CA ASN A 235 18.38 -7.54 -0.84
C ASN A 235 18.20 -6.07 -1.25
N LYS A 236 17.05 -5.71 -1.80
CA LYS A 236 16.76 -4.33 -2.20
C LYS A 236 16.77 -3.40 -0.97
N PRO A 237 17.61 -2.36 -0.92
CA PRO A 237 17.59 -1.41 0.18
C PRO A 237 16.44 -0.40 0.04
N ASN A 238 15.97 0.12 1.17
CA ASN A 238 15.09 1.29 1.22
C ASN A 238 15.87 2.62 1.09
N SER A 239 15.20 3.76 1.25
CA SER A 239 15.86 5.09 1.17
C SER A 239 16.88 5.36 2.27
N TYR A 240 16.89 4.55 3.33
CA TYR A 240 17.86 4.61 4.43
C TYR A 240 19.01 3.61 4.28
N ASP A 241 19.15 2.99 3.10
CA ASP A 241 20.13 1.94 2.81
C ASP A 241 19.98 0.69 3.70
N GLN A 242 18.75 0.43 4.17
CA GLN A 242 18.42 -0.72 5.01
C GLN A 242 17.73 -1.79 4.19
N THR A 243 18.16 -3.04 4.35
CA THR A 243 17.40 -4.20 3.86
C THR A 243 16.25 -4.54 4.82
N ALA A 244 15.30 -5.36 4.37
CA ALA A 244 14.27 -5.89 5.25
C ALA A 244 14.84 -6.63 6.47
N LEU A 245 16.00 -7.30 6.33
CA LEU A 245 16.69 -7.94 7.44
C LEU A 245 17.22 -6.92 8.46
N ASP A 246 17.73 -5.78 8.01
CA ASP A 246 18.26 -4.73 8.89
C ASP A 246 17.15 -4.09 9.73
N ILE A 247 15.96 -3.90 9.15
CA ILE A 247 14.75 -3.48 9.88
C ILE A 247 14.40 -4.48 10.97
N VAL A 248 14.36 -5.78 10.67
CA VAL A 248 14.05 -6.81 11.69
C VAL A 248 15.11 -6.82 12.81
N ARG A 249 16.36 -6.45 12.51
CA ARG A 249 17.44 -6.36 13.51
C ARG A 249 17.32 -5.14 14.42
N SER A 250 16.74 -4.03 13.95
CA SER A 250 16.63 -2.79 14.74
C SER A 250 15.44 -2.76 15.71
N PHE A 251 14.36 -3.49 15.42
CA PHE A 251 13.10 -3.43 16.18
C PHE A 251 12.88 -4.56 17.20
N THR A 252 13.94 -5.26 17.63
CA THR A 252 13.87 -6.53 18.38
C THR A 252 13.20 -6.43 19.75
N THR A 253 11.93 -6.85 19.87
CA THR A 253 11.28 -7.06 21.18
C THR A 253 10.34 -8.27 21.27
N CYS A 254 10.01 -9.00 20.19
CA CYS A 254 9.04 -10.12 20.27
C CYS A 254 9.50 -11.46 19.64
N HIS A 255 8.76 -12.56 19.91
CA HIS A 255 9.13 -13.92 19.48
C HIS A 255 8.94 -14.16 17.97
N ALA A 256 7.91 -13.59 17.35
CA ALA A 256 7.63 -13.69 15.91
C ALA A 256 8.76 -13.08 15.05
N GLU A 257 9.52 -12.13 15.60
CA GLU A 257 10.68 -11.51 14.94
C GLU A 257 11.90 -12.45 14.89
N LYS A 258 12.03 -13.41 15.81
CA LYS A 258 13.14 -14.39 15.77
C LYS A 258 12.99 -15.34 14.59
N GLU A 259 11.78 -15.83 14.35
CA GLU A 259 11.47 -16.65 13.18
C GLU A 259 11.65 -15.86 11.89
N MET A 260 11.15 -14.62 11.85
CA MET A 260 11.35 -13.71 10.73
C MET A 260 12.84 -13.50 10.40
N LYS A 261 13.65 -13.24 11.44
CA LYS A 261 15.09 -13.05 11.30
C LYS A 261 15.78 -14.31 10.80
N HIS A 262 15.39 -15.48 11.30
CA HIS A 262 15.93 -16.76 10.82
C HIS A 262 15.58 -16.97 9.35
N LEU A 263 14.31 -16.78 8.98
CA LEU A 263 13.81 -16.93 7.62
C LEU A 263 14.58 -16.03 6.64
N LEU A 264 14.62 -14.72 6.91
CA LEU A 264 15.33 -13.77 6.04
C LEU A 264 16.83 -14.07 5.96
N LYS A 265 17.48 -14.44 7.08
CA LYS A 265 18.90 -14.80 7.08
C LYS A 265 19.17 -16.06 6.26
N GLU A 266 18.34 -17.09 6.41
CA GLU A 266 18.47 -18.34 5.66
C GLU A 266 18.33 -18.10 4.16
N ILE A 267 17.36 -17.29 3.75
CA ILE A 267 17.13 -16.97 2.33
C ILE A 267 18.25 -16.10 1.77
N ILE A 268 18.70 -15.09 2.50
CA ILE A 268 19.83 -14.25 2.06
C ILE A 268 21.07 -15.11 1.90
N ASN A 269 21.37 -16.00 2.86
CA ASN A 269 22.48 -16.94 2.75
C ASN A 269 22.30 -17.95 1.60
N ALA A 270 21.07 -18.40 1.33
CA ALA A 270 20.79 -19.31 0.22
C ALA A 270 20.91 -18.60 -1.14
N VAL A 271 20.50 -17.33 -1.24
CA VAL A 271 20.68 -16.49 -2.43
C VAL A 271 22.17 -16.20 -2.64
N GLN A 272 22.90 -15.81 -1.59
CA GLN A 272 24.35 -15.63 -1.66
C GLN A 272 25.07 -16.94 -2.01
N GLY A 273 24.68 -18.06 -1.39
CA GLY A 273 25.26 -19.37 -1.66
C GLY A 273 24.96 -19.88 -3.07
N ARG A 274 23.76 -19.61 -3.61
CA ARG A 274 23.44 -19.87 -5.03
C ARG A 274 24.22 -18.97 -5.96
N ALA A 275 24.26 -17.65 -5.69
CA ALA A 275 25.08 -16.73 -6.46
C ALA A 275 26.54 -17.21 -6.46
N ILE A 276 27.12 -17.55 -5.31
CA ILE A 276 28.47 -18.10 -5.21
C ILE A 276 28.62 -19.38 -6.04
N ARG A 277 27.66 -20.32 -6.01
CA ARG A 277 27.73 -21.56 -6.82
C ARG A 277 27.57 -21.32 -8.33
N ASP A 278 26.69 -20.40 -8.72
CA ASP A 278 26.50 -19.99 -10.12
C ASP A 278 27.72 -19.17 -10.62
N PHE A 279 28.45 -18.53 -9.70
CA PHE A 279 29.71 -17.82 -9.97
C PHE A 279 30.94 -18.73 -9.95
N ASP A 280 30.95 -19.78 -9.13
CA ASP A 280 32.00 -20.77 -8.95
C ASP A 280 31.69 -22.02 -9.80
N ASP A 281 31.30 -21.80 -11.05
CA ASP A 281 31.17 -22.87 -12.04
C ASP A 281 32.57 -23.43 -12.31
N PRO A 282 32.87 -24.68 -11.86
CA PRO A 282 34.20 -25.26 -12.02
C PRO A 282 34.57 -25.52 -13.48
N THR A 283 33.63 -25.31 -14.42
CA THR A 283 33.85 -25.41 -15.86
C THR A 283 34.22 -24.07 -16.53
N ASP A 284 34.16 -22.94 -15.82
CA ASP A 284 34.57 -21.64 -16.35
C ASP A 284 36.12 -21.56 -16.44
N PRO A 285 36.71 -21.53 -17.65
CA PRO A 285 38.17 -21.51 -17.82
C PRO A 285 38.82 -20.20 -17.35
N HIS A 286 38.01 -19.17 -17.04
CA HIS A 286 38.50 -17.86 -16.60
C HIS A 286 38.28 -17.61 -15.09
N ALA A 287 37.74 -18.58 -14.35
CA ALA A 287 37.57 -18.47 -12.90
C ALA A 287 38.91 -18.49 -12.16
N LEU A 288 39.06 -17.62 -11.16
CA LEU A 288 40.22 -17.60 -10.27
C LEU A 288 39.97 -18.57 -9.11
N ALA A 289 40.73 -19.67 -9.06
CA ALA A 289 40.72 -20.56 -7.90
C ALA A 289 41.59 -20.00 -6.77
N PHE A 290 41.04 -19.83 -5.58
CA PHE A 290 41.74 -19.36 -4.38
C PHE A 290 41.32 -20.12 -3.13
N LYS A 291 42.18 -20.07 -2.10
CA LYS A 291 41.93 -20.65 -0.78
C LYS A 291 41.79 -19.55 0.27
N GLU A 292 41.05 -19.87 1.34
CA GLU A 292 40.87 -18.96 2.47
C GLU A 292 42.23 -18.50 3.02
N GLY A 293 42.37 -17.18 3.25
CA GLY A 293 43.61 -16.54 3.72
C GLY A 293 44.60 -16.11 2.63
N GLN A 294 44.35 -16.37 1.35
CA GLN A 294 45.19 -15.87 0.26
C GLN A 294 44.91 -14.39 -0.05
N GLN A 295 45.97 -13.60 -0.24
CA GLN A 295 45.86 -12.21 -0.66
C GLN A 295 45.67 -12.13 -2.18
N ILE A 296 44.60 -11.45 -2.60
CA ILE A 296 44.27 -11.22 -4.01
C ILE A 296 44.45 -9.74 -4.31
N THR A 297 45.24 -9.41 -5.34
CA THR A 297 45.31 -8.05 -5.86
C THR A 297 44.20 -7.85 -6.89
N VAL A 298 43.25 -6.97 -6.58
CA VAL A 298 42.13 -6.62 -7.46
C VAL A 298 42.64 -5.69 -8.57
N LEU A 299 42.28 -5.97 -9.82
CA LEU A 299 42.67 -5.17 -10.98
C LEU A 299 41.52 -4.34 -11.54
N GLU A 300 40.41 -4.99 -11.89
CA GLU A 300 39.28 -4.36 -12.59
C GLU A 300 37.96 -5.04 -12.23
N GLN A 301 36.87 -4.27 -12.29
CA GLN A 301 35.51 -4.79 -12.15
C GLN A 301 34.82 -4.75 -13.51
N ARG A 302 34.24 -5.87 -13.94
CA ARG A 302 33.44 -5.95 -15.17
C ARG A 302 32.01 -5.50 -14.93
N ALA A 303 31.32 -5.13 -16.02
CA ALA A 303 29.90 -4.76 -16.02
C ALA A 303 28.96 -5.91 -15.60
N ASP A 304 29.44 -7.16 -15.63
CA ASP A 304 28.74 -8.35 -15.12
C ASP A 304 28.84 -8.52 -13.58
N GLY A 305 29.55 -7.61 -12.89
CA GLY A 305 29.75 -7.62 -11.45
C GLY A 305 30.95 -8.46 -10.97
N ARG A 306 31.66 -9.18 -11.85
CA ARG A 306 32.84 -9.98 -11.48
C ARG A 306 34.10 -9.12 -11.38
N TRP A 307 34.95 -9.45 -10.41
CA TRP A 307 36.23 -8.78 -10.17
C TRP A 307 37.33 -9.64 -10.77
N ARG A 308 38.26 -9.00 -11.49
CA ARG A 308 39.48 -9.65 -11.95
C ARG A 308 40.57 -9.40 -10.93
N GLY A 309 41.36 -10.42 -10.64
CA GLY A 309 42.53 -10.23 -9.78
C GLY A 309 43.60 -11.27 -9.99
N ILE A 310 44.71 -11.04 -9.29
CA ILE A 310 45.93 -11.84 -9.37
C ILE A 310 46.33 -12.29 -7.97
N ILE A 311 46.68 -13.56 -7.86
CA ILE A 311 47.29 -14.18 -6.68
C ILE A 311 48.75 -14.46 -6.98
N PHE A 312 49.64 -13.98 -6.11
CA PHE A 312 51.06 -14.28 -6.17
C PHE A 312 51.36 -15.45 -5.23
N HIS A 313 51.86 -16.54 -5.80
CA HIS A 313 52.24 -17.71 -5.04
C HIS A 313 53.72 -17.61 -4.58
N PRO A 314 54.10 -18.24 -3.47
CA PRO A 314 55.47 -18.20 -2.93
C PRO A 314 56.54 -18.76 -3.88
N ASN A 315 56.14 -19.53 -4.89
CA ASN A 315 56.99 -20.12 -5.92
C ASN A 315 57.20 -19.20 -7.14
N TYR A 316 56.97 -17.89 -7.00
CA TYR A 316 57.06 -16.90 -8.07
C TYR A 316 56.12 -17.14 -9.27
N THR A 317 55.06 -17.94 -9.08
CA THR A 317 53.99 -18.08 -10.08
C THR A 317 52.82 -17.18 -9.74
N SER A 318 52.08 -16.73 -10.74
CA SER A 318 50.88 -15.91 -10.56
C SER A 318 49.67 -16.59 -11.20
N SER A 319 48.56 -16.64 -10.48
CA SER A 319 47.27 -17.06 -11.02
C SER A 319 46.38 -15.84 -11.20
N SER A 320 45.79 -15.67 -12.39
CA SER A 320 44.89 -14.57 -12.70
C SER A 320 43.55 -15.10 -13.19
N GLY A 321 42.46 -14.48 -12.79
CA GLY A 321 41.12 -14.87 -13.22
C GLY A 321 40.06 -13.98 -12.59
N TYR A 322 38.81 -14.39 -12.74
CA TYR A 322 37.65 -13.69 -12.23
C TYR A 322 37.09 -14.36 -10.98
N PHE A 323 36.58 -13.55 -10.05
CA PHE A 323 35.94 -13.99 -8.83
C PHE A 323 34.82 -13.02 -8.43
N PRO A 324 33.82 -13.46 -7.65
CA PRO A 324 32.75 -12.58 -7.20
C PRO A 324 33.24 -11.63 -6.09
N ALA A 325 32.80 -10.37 -6.14
CA ALA A 325 33.13 -9.35 -5.14
C ALA A 325 32.75 -9.78 -3.70
N SER A 326 31.73 -10.62 -3.56
CA SER A 326 31.24 -11.15 -2.29
C SER A 326 32.14 -12.18 -1.64
N ALA A 327 33.16 -12.71 -2.33
CA ALA A 327 34.07 -13.75 -1.81
C ALA A 327 35.33 -13.18 -1.14
N ILE A 328 35.52 -11.86 -1.13
CA ILE A 328 36.69 -11.21 -0.54
C ILE A 328 36.29 -10.26 0.58
N GLN A 329 37.15 -10.16 1.60
CA GLN A 329 37.10 -9.08 2.57
C GLN A 329 38.11 -8.01 2.14
N LEU A 330 37.64 -6.78 1.90
CA LEU A 330 38.52 -5.66 1.55
C LEU A 330 39.44 -5.35 2.73
N LEU A 331 40.74 -5.61 2.54
CA LEU A 331 41.79 -5.14 3.43
C LEU A 331 42.26 -3.79 2.89
N ASP A 332 41.73 -2.69 3.42
CA ASP A 332 42.28 -1.37 3.13
C ASP A 332 43.76 -1.36 3.52
N ARG A 333 44.64 -1.07 2.56
CA ARG A 333 46.01 -0.70 2.90
C ARG A 333 45.94 0.65 3.63
N PRO A 334 46.40 0.76 4.88
CA PRO A 334 46.52 2.07 5.50
C PRO A 334 47.55 2.89 4.71
N GLY A 335 47.08 3.97 4.08
CA GLY A 335 47.85 5.15 3.73
C GLY A 335 48.97 5.00 2.70
N ASN A 336 48.70 5.43 1.48
CA ASN A 336 49.65 6.26 0.71
C ASN A 336 48.87 7.28 -0.12
N GLU A 337 48.01 8.05 0.54
CA GLU A 337 47.55 9.36 0.07
C GLU A 337 48.57 10.43 0.47
N HIS A 338 49.81 10.34 -0.04
CA HIS A 338 50.78 11.44 0.07
C HIS A 338 51.82 11.36 -1.05
N GLU A 339 51.39 11.32 -2.30
CA GLU A 339 52.24 11.70 -3.43
C GLU A 339 51.39 11.83 -4.69
N LEU A 340 50.63 12.93 -4.84
CA LEU A 340 50.13 13.44 -6.14
C LEU A 340 49.48 14.83 -6.03
N SER A 341 49.79 15.61 -4.99
CA SER A 341 49.38 17.02 -4.84
C SER A 341 50.58 17.96 -4.67
N ARG A 342 51.66 17.74 -5.44
CA ARG A 342 52.70 18.75 -5.70
C ARG A 342 53.27 18.59 -7.10
N LYS A 343 52.56 19.09 -8.11
CA LYS A 343 53.10 19.60 -9.39
C LYS A 343 51.96 20.19 -10.24
N SER A 344 51.37 21.26 -9.75
CA SER A 344 50.62 22.21 -10.58
C SER A 344 50.74 23.60 -9.96
N GLY A 345 51.86 24.25 -10.26
CA GLY A 345 52.09 25.63 -9.86
C GLY A 345 53.42 26.15 -10.40
N ILE A 346 53.31 27.17 -11.25
CA ILE A 346 54.36 28.10 -11.72
C ILE A 346 55.13 27.52 -12.93
N ASP A 347 55.04 28.06 -14.15
CA ASP A 347 55.40 29.43 -14.55
C ASP A 347 54.42 30.13 -15.52
N THR A 348 54.01 31.35 -15.16
CA THR A 348 53.74 32.45 -16.09
C THR A 348 54.33 33.72 -15.49
N THR A 349 55.45 34.18 -16.04
CA THR A 349 55.80 35.58 -16.26
C THR A 349 56.82 35.64 -17.39
#